data_AF-A0AAD3DT81-F1
#
_entry.id   AF-A0AAD3DT81-F1
#
_cell.length_a   1.000
_cell.length_b   1.000
_cell.length_c   1.000
_cell.angle_alpha   90.00
_cell.angle_beta   90.00
_cell.angle_gamma   90.00
#
_symmetry.space_group_name_H-M   'P 1'
#
loop_
_entity.id
_entity.type
_entity.pdbx_description
1 polymer ?
#
loop_
_entity_poly.entity_id
_entity_poly.type
_entity_poly.pdbx_seq_one_letter_code
_entity_poly.pdbx_strand_id
1 'polypeptide(L)'
;MERILTAQELKEYDGADPTKPVYIAVKGTVYDVSTSREFYGVGGPYEAFAGRECARALAIMKVDPSECNQNLTDCSEKQLKTLDDWIAKFNTKYPVVGKLRGKGAEVDMSPQELLGLRDTPFPTSVVVTLVVVLLLTCIGAYVLYIDMQEPQDPNVHTEL
;
A
#
# COMPACT_ATOMS: atom_id res chain seq x y z
N MET A 1 1.35 14.73 9.54
CA MET A 1 2.03 14.54 8.24
C MET A 1 2.36 13.06 8.14
N GLU A 2 1.91 12.41 7.07
CA GLU A 2 2.26 11.01 6.80
C GLU A 2 3.64 10.97 6.14
N ARG A 3 4.61 10.24 6.71
CA ARG A 3 5.95 10.12 6.14
C ARG A 3 5.94 9.04 5.07
N ILE A 4 6.27 9.40 3.83
CA ILE A 4 6.44 8.43 2.74
C ILE A 4 7.93 8.11 2.63
N LEU A 5 8.27 6.83 2.73
CA LEU A 5 9.63 6.31 2.64
C LEU A 5 9.78 5.50 1.36
N THR A 6 10.90 5.62 0.66
CA THR A 6 11.28 4.71 -0.42
C THR A 6 11.92 3.44 0.14
N ALA A 7 11.98 2.38 -0.67
CA ALA A 7 12.70 1.16 -0.28
C ALA A 7 14.20 1.40 -0.02
N GLN A 8 14.79 2.43 -0.63
CA GLN A 8 16.18 2.81 -0.37
C GLN A 8 16.31 3.52 0.99
N GLU A 9 15.44 4.49 1.29
CA GLU A 9 15.43 5.15 2.58
C GLU A 9 15.09 4.20 3.72
N LEU A 10 14.17 3.25 3.51
CA LEU A 10 13.81 2.25 4.51
C LEU A 10 15.02 1.41 4.94
N LYS A 11 15.92 1.06 4.00
CA LYS A 11 17.13 0.28 4.29
C LYS A 11 18.10 0.98 5.23
N GLU A 12 18.04 2.31 5.36
CA GLU A 12 18.88 3.02 6.32
C GLU A 12 18.47 2.79 7.78
N TYR A 13 17.31 2.16 8.00
CA TYR A 13 16.74 1.84 9.32
C TYR A 13 16.76 0.33 9.59
N ASP A 14 17.83 -0.35 9.16
CA ASP A 14 18.08 -1.78 9.37
C ASP A 14 18.61 -2.12 10.77
N GLY A 15 18.86 -1.11 11.60
CA GLY A 15 19.40 -1.28 12.95
C GLY A 15 20.91 -1.48 13.03
N ALA A 16 21.64 -1.33 11.92
CA ALA A 16 23.11 -1.32 11.92
C ALA A 16 23.67 -0.08 12.65
N ASP A 17 23.00 1.07 12.51
CA ASP A 17 23.30 2.28 13.26
C ASP A 17 22.51 2.28 14.59
N PRO A 18 23.18 2.19 15.75
CA PRO A 18 22.51 2.18 17.04
C PRO A 18 21.81 3.51 17.37
N THR A 19 22.16 4.60 16.68
CA THR A 19 21.57 5.94 16.90
C THR A 19 20.28 6.17 16.10
N LYS A 20 20.04 5.37 15.06
CA LYS A 20 18.83 5.43 14.24
C LYS A 20 17.76 4.46 14.76
N PRO A 21 16.47 4.70 14.52
CA PRO A 21 15.43 3.71 14.81
C PRO A 21 15.49 2.51 13.85
N VAL A 22 14.79 1.42 14.20
CA VAL A 22 14.65 0.22 13.36
C VAL A 22 13.25 0.18 12.78
N TYR A 23 13.14 0.13 11.45
CA TYR A 23 11.85 0.13 10.76
C TYR A 23 11.61 -1.16 10.00
N ILE A 24 10.35 -1.57 9.93
CA ILE A 24 9.88 -2.68 9.09
C ILE A 24 8.66 -2.22 8.34
N ALA A 25 8.58 -2.53 7.06
CA ALA A 25 7.39 -2.31 6.27
C ALA A 25 6.60 -3.62 6.10
N VAL A 26 5.28 -3.55 6.28
CA VAL A 26 4.37 -4.66 6.02
C VAL A 26 3.17 -4.12 5.23
N LYS A 27 2.99 -4.64 4.01
CA LYS A 27 1.88 -4.27 3.10
C LYS A 27 1.85 -2.75 2.87
N GLY A 28 3.04 -2.16 2.75
CA GLY A 28 3.21 -0.72 2.52
C GLY A 28 3.06 0.15 3.77
N THR A 29 2.80 -0.42 4.95
CA THR A 29 2.76 0.33 6.22
C THR A 29 4.09 0.17 6.95
N VAL A 30 4.69 1.28 7.38
CA VAL A 30 6.00 1.29 8.07
C VAL A 30 5.78 1.38 9.58
N TYR A 31 6.31 0.40 10.29
CA TYR A 31 6.27 0.27 11.74
C TYR A 31 7.63 0.57 12.34
N ASP A 32 7.63 1.26 13.48
CA ASP A 32 8.82 1.43 14.30
C ASP A 32 8.93 0.30 15.32
N VAL A 33 9.92 -0.57 15.11
CA VAL A 33 10.19 -1.74 15.95
C VAL A 33 11.41 -1.52 16.85
N SER A 34 11.84 -0.27 17.06
CA SER A 34 12.99 0.08 17.89
C SER A 34 12.86 -0.40 19.33
N THR A 35 11.63 -0.52 19.84
CA THR A 35 11.34 -1.07 21.18
C THR A 35 11.63 -2.57 21.29
N SER A 36 11.86 -3.26 20.19
CA SER A 36 12.17 -4.70 20.10
C SER A 36 13.46 -4.92 19.30
N ARG A 37 14.46 -4.06 19.50
CA ARG A 37 15.76 -4.11 18.82
C ARG A 37 16.51 -5.42 19.07
N GLU A 38 16.31 -6.06 20.21
CA GLU A 38 16.86 -7.39 20.51
C GLU A 38 16.39 -8.48 19.53
N PHE A 39 15.26 -8.25 18.84
CA PHE A 39 14.72 -9.18 17.85
C PHE A 39 15.08 -8.80 16.41
N TYR A 40 14.95 -7.51 16.06
CA TYR A 40 15.10 -7.02 14.69
C TYR A 40 16.42 -6.32 14.42
N GLY A 41 17.18 -5.94 15.45
CA GLY A 41 18.51 -5.35 15.27
C GLY A 41 19.54 -6.39 14.87
N VAL A 42 20.77 -5.91 14.63
CA VAL A 42 21.91 -6.75 14.25
C VAL A 42 22.14 -7.87 15.27
N GLY A 43 22.24 -9.10 14.79
CA GLY A 43 22.39 -10.32 15.59
C GLY A 43 21.08 -10.88 16.15
N GLY A 44 19.94 -10.23 15.90
CA GLY A 44 18.62 -10.68 16.33
C GLY A 44 18.06 -11.78 15.42
N PRO A 45 17.15 -12.65 15.92
CA PRO A 45 16.55 -13.72 15.15
C PRO A 45 15.72 -13.24 13.94
N TYR A 46 15.30 -11.97 13.91
CA TYR A 46 14.52 -11.36 12.84
C TYR A 46 15.24 -10.19 12.16
N GLU A 47 16.57 -10.12 12.28
CA GLU A 47 17.41 -9.11 11.60
C GLU A 47 17.12 -9.02 10.10
N ALA A 48 16.81 -10.15 9.46
CA ALA A 48 16.46 -10.23 8.04
C ALA A 48 15.30 -9.30 7.62
N PHE A 49 14.44 -8.88 8.55
CA PHE A 49 13.28 -8.04 8.27
C PHE A 49 13.58 -6.54 8.39
N ALA A 50 14.64 -6.17 9.10
CA ALA A 50 14.93 -4.78 9.39
C ALA A 50 15.27 -4.00 8.11
N GLY A 51 14.70 -2.79 8.00
CA GLY A 51 14.86 -1.91 6.85
C GLY A 51 14.23 -2.43 5.56
N ARG A 52 13.30 -3.39 5.63
CA ARG A 52 12.72 -4.06 4.45
C ARG A 52 11.21 -4.19 4.52
N GLU A 53 10.64 -4.47 3.36
CA GLU A 53 9.24 -4.85 3.22
C GLU A 53 9.10 -6.36 3.38
N CYS A 54 8.26 -6.79 4.31
CA CYS A 54 8.23 -8.15 4.81
C CYS A 54 6.87 -8.84 4.65
N ALA A 55 5.92 -8.24 3.90
CA ALA A 55 4.60 -8.84 3.70
C ALA A 55 4.66 -10.29 3.24
N ARG A 56 5.46 -10.59 2.21
CA ARG A 56 5.61 -11.95 1.71
C ARG A 56 6.24 -12.88 2.74
N ALA A 57 7.38 -12.48 3.32
CA ALA A 57 8.09 -13.25 4.34
C ALA A 57 7.19 -13.63 5.52
N LEU A 58 6.34 -12.71 5.98
CA LEU A 58 5.35 -12.94 7.04
C LEU A 58 4.21 -13.85 6.59
N ALA A 59 3.72 -13.69 5.35
CA ALA A 59 2.67 -14.54 4.79
C ALA A 59 3.09 -16.01 4.71
N ILE A 60 4.33 -16.27 4.27
CA ILE A 60 4.89 -17.63 4.13
C ILE A 60 5.61 -18.13 5.38
N MET A 61 5.67 -17.31 6.45
CA MET A 61 6.33 -17.63 7.72
C MET A 61 7.82 -17.98 7.58
N LYS A 62 8.55 -17.27 6.72
CA LYS A 62 10.00 -17.46 6.54
C LYS A 62 10.77 -16.21 6.94
N VAL A 63 11.83 -16.41 7.72
CA VAL A 63 12.79 -15.36 8.07
C VAL A 63 13.96 -15.44 7.08
N ASP A 64 13.74 -14.94 5.87
CA ASP A 64 14.72 -14.96 4.79
C ASP A 64 14.74 -13.58 4.08
N PRO A 65 15.91 -12.93 3.95
CA PRO A 65 16.03 -11.66 3.24
C PRO A 65 15.58 -11.70 1.78
N SER A 66 15.61 -12.86 1.12
CA SER A 66 15.17 -13.05 -0.27
C SER A 66 13.64 -13.04 -0.41
N GLU A 67 12.93 -13.44 0.64
CA GLU A 67 11.46 -13.46 0.71
C GLU A 67 10.89 -12.11 1.22
N CYS A 68 11.76 -11.15 1.58
CA CYS A 68 11.37 -9.82 2.01
C CYS A 68 11.03 -8.93 0.81
N ASN A 69 9.78 -9.01 0.35
CA ASN A 69 9.25 -8.19 -0.73
C ASN A 69 7.70 -8.04 -0.65
N GLN A 70 7.15 -7.30 -1.62
CA GLN A 70 5.71 -6.99 -1.75
C GLN A 70 4.92 -8.04 -2.54
N ASN A 71 5.57 -9.08 -3.08
CA ASN A 71 4.92 -10.02 -3.98
C ASN A 71 4.10 -11.07 -3.21
N LEU A 72 2.78 -10.96 -3.32
CA LEU A 72 1.80 -11.84 -2.71
C LEU A 72 0.98 -12.65 -3.74
N THR A 73 1.34 -12.61 -5.03
CA THR A 73 0.51 -13.19 -6.12
C THR A 73 0.42 -14.72 -6.07
N ASP A 74 1.43 -15.38 -5.52
CA ASP A 74 1.52 -16.84 -5.33
C ASP A 74 1.14 -17.28 -3.90
N CYS A 75 0.69 -16.36 -3.05
CA CYS A 75 0.26 -16.67 -1.70
C CYS A 75 -1.16 -17.26 -1.69
N SER A 76 -1.33 -18.41 -1.05
CA SER A 76 -2.65 -19.00 -0.77
C SER A 76 -3.45 -18.15 0.21
N GLU A 77 -4.78 -18.33 0.24
CA GLU A 77 -5.67 -17.66 1.19
C GLU A 77 -5.24 -17.85 2.66
N LYS A 78 -4.72 -19.04 3.00
CA LYS A 78 -4.22 -19.32 4.35
C LYS A 78 -2.99 -18.47 4.69
N GLN A 79 -2.08 -18.27 3.72
CA GLN A 79 -0.89 -17.42 3.90
C GLN A 79 -1.29 -15.95 4.00
N LEU A 80 -2.26 -15.50 3.20
CA LEU A 80 -2.81 -14.15 3.30
C LEU A 80 -3.49 -13.89 4.64
N LYS A 81 -4.28 -14.85 5.15
CA LYS A 81 -4.85 -14.76 6.50
C LYS A 81 -3.76 -14.67 7.58
N THR A 82 -2.69 -15.44 7.42
CA THR A 82 -1.54 -15.40 8.34
C THR A 82 -0.89 -14.02 8.33
N LEU A 83 -0.73 -13.41 7.15
CA LEU A 83 -0.25 -12.03 7.02
C LEU A 83 -1.19 -11.03 7.72
N ASP A 84 -2.51 -11.14 7.54
CA ASP A 84 -3.46 -10.24 8.20
C ASP A 84 -3.40 -10.38 9.74
N ASP A 85 -3.26 -11.60 10.25
CA ASP A 85 -3.06 -11.87 11.69
C ASP A 85 -1.75 -11.21 12.20
N TRP A 86 -0.69 -11.18 11.38
CA TRP A 86 0.55 -10.46 11.69
C TRP A 86 0.36 -8.94 11.67
N ILE A 87 -0.31 -8.40 10.66
CA ILE A 87 -0.59 -6.97 10.56
C ILE A 87 -1.37 -6.50 11.79
N ALA A 88 -2.37 -7.27 12.23
CA ALA A 88 -3.12 -6.97 13.45
C ALA A 88 -2.20 -6.90 14.68
N LYS A 89 -1.29 -7.87 14.86
CA LYS A 89 -0.31 -7.87 15.95
C LYS A 89 0.62 -6.67 15.88
N PHE A 90 1.12 -6.32 14.69
CA PHE A 90 1.99 -5.17 14.49
C PHE A 90 1.28 -3.86 14.82
N ASN A 91 0.03 -3.69 14.38
CA ASN A 91 -0.79 -2.52 14.68
C ASN A 91 -1.02 -2.32 16.19
N THR A 92 -1.10 -3.40 16.97
CA THR A 92 -1.25 -3.32 18.42
C THR A 92 0.08 -3.06 19.13
N LYS A 93 1.19 -3.65 18.64
CA LYS A 93 2.48 -3.65 19.35
C LYS A 93 3.37 -2.46 19.00
N TYR A 94 3.32 -1.98 17.76
CA TYR A 94 4.28 -1.00 17.24
C TYR A 94 3.57 0.22 16.65
N PRO A 95 4.11 1.42 16.86
CA PRO A 95 3.57 2.62 16.25
C PRO A 95 3.84 2.62 14.74
N VAL A 96 2.85 3.11 13.98
CA VAL A 96 2.98 3.36 12.54
C VAL A 96 3.64 4.72 12.35
N VAL A 97 4.77 4.75 11.65
CA VAL A 97 5.57 5.96 11.41
C VAL A 97 5.45 6.48 9.98
N GLY A 98 4.85 5.71 9.08
CA GLY A 98 4.68 6.13 7.70
C GLY A 98 4.19 5.04 6.75
N LYS A 99 4.36 5.32 5.45
CA LYS A 99 4.06 4.40 4.36
C LYS A 99 5.29 4.19 3.50
N LEU A 100 5.44 2.96 3.01
CA LEU A 100 6.42 2.63 2.01
C LEU A 100 5.84 3.02 0.65
N ARG A 101 6.57 3.82 -0.11
CA ARG A 101 6.29 4.10 -1.51
C ARG A 101 6.29 2.77 -2.24
N GLY A 102 5.11 2.33 -2.68
CA GLY A 102 4.99 1.14 -3.51
C GLY A 102 5.90 1.27 -4.72
N LYS A 103 6.48 0.15 -5.17
CA LYS A 103 7.09 0.09 -6.51
C LYS A 103 5.98 0.23 -7.55
N GLY A 104 5.43 1.42 -7.68
CA GLY A 104 4.30 1.68 -8.56
C GLY A 104 3.01 0.94 -8.12
N ALA A 105 1.86 1.59 -8.12
CA ALA A 105 0.99 1.58 -9.28
C ALA A 105 1.68 1.98 -10.61
N GLU A 106 2.75 1.28 -10.96
CA GLU A 106 3.08 0.96 -12.33
C GLU A 106 2.26 -0.31 -12.47
N VAL A 107 1.10 -0.17 -13.09
CA VAL A 107 0.48 -1.32 -13.70
C VAL A 107 1.59 -1.88 -14.59
N ASP A 108 2.22 -2.98 -14.19
CA ASP A 108 2.96 -3.84 -15.11
C ASP A 108 1.92 -4.51 -16.00
N MET A 109 1.19 -3.67 -16.74
CA MET A 109 0.55 -4.06 -17.96
C MET A 109 1.68 -3.97 -18.94
N SER A 110 2.29 -5.12 -19.23
CA SER A 110 3.21 -5.22 -20.35
C SER A 110 2.54 -4.55 -21.57
N PRO A 111 3.28 -3.87 -22.47
CA PRO A 111 2.71 -3.40 -23.73
C PRO A 111 2.03 -4.52 -24.55
N GLN A 112 2.25 -5.79 -24.17
CA GLN A 112 1.62 -6.98 -24.75
C GLN A 112 0.22 -7.27 -24.16
N GLU A 113 -0.09 -6.87 -22.92
CA GLU A 113 -1.45 -6.95 -22.35
C GLU A 113 -2.33 -5.76 -22.77
N LEU A 114 -1.74 -4.58 -23.01
CA LEU A 114 -2.44 -3.45 -23.66
C LEU A 114 -2.88 -3.81 -25.09
N LEU A 115 -2.19 -4.77 -25.73
CA LEU A 115 -2.55 -5.36 -27.02
C LEU A 115 -3.53 -6.55 -26.88
N GLY A 116 -3.79 -7.04 -25.67
CA GLY A 116 -4.69 -8.16 -25.37
C GLY A 116 -6.18 -7.80 -25.35
N LEU A 117 -6.55 -6.52 -25.37
CA LEU A 117 -7.92 -6.07 -25.65
C LEU A 117 -8.32 -6.21 -27.13
N ARG A 118 -7.55 -6.93 -27.93
CA ARG A 118 -7.85 -7.24 -29.34
C ARG A 118 -8.64 -8.53 -29.55
N ASP A 119 -8.78 -9.36 -28.51
CA ASP A 119 -9.51 -10.63 -28.57
C ASP A 119 -10.83 -10.60 -27.79
N THR A 120 -11.46 -9.43 -27.66
CA THR A 120 -12.90 -9.41 -27.34
C THR A 120 -13.67 -9.83 -28.59
N PRO A 121 -14.76 -10.61 -28.50
CA PRO A 121 -15.57 -11.01 -29.66
C PRO A 121 -16.37 -9.84 -30.27
N PHE A 122 -16.06 -8.60 -29.88
CA PHE A 122 -16.75 -7.38 -30.28
C PHE A 122 -15.82 -6.48 -31.11
N PRO A 123 -16.33 -5.85 -32.18
CA PRO A 123 -15.52 -4.97 -33.01
C PRO A 123 -14.98 -3.80 -32.19
N THR A 124 -13.74 -3.40 -32.46
CA THR A 124 -12.99 -2.33 -31.77
C THR A 124 -13.73 -0.99 -31.65
N SER A 125 -14.66 -0.71 -32.57
CA SER A 125 -15.55 0.45 -32.52
C SER A 125 -16.50 0.45 -31.30
N VAL A 126 -16.90 -0.72 -30.81
CA VAL A 126 -17.79 -0.86 -29.63
C VAL A 126 -17.02 -0.62 -28.34
N VAL A 127 -15.78 -1.09 -28.25
CA VAL A 127 -14.92 -0.92 -27.06
C VAL A 127 -14.54 0.54 -26.86
N VAL A 128 -14.14 1.24 -27.94
CA VAL A 128 -13.84 2.68 -27.87
C VAL A 128 -15.07 3.48 -27.46
N THR A 129 -16.25 3.12 -28.00
CA THR A 129 -17.50 3.78 -27.62
C THR A 129 -17.83 3.54 -26.14
N LEU A 130 -17.67 2.33 -25.61
CA LEU A 130 -17.95 2.02 -24.20
C LEU A 130 -17.00 2.75 -23.23
N VAL A 131 -15.71 2.85 -23.56
CA VAL A 131 -14.74 3.58 -22.73
C VAL A 131 -15.03 5.09 -22.73
N VAL A 132 -15.37 5.66 -23.90
CA VAL A 132 -15.76 7.08 -23.99
C VAL A 132 -17.06 7.35 -23.24
N VAL A 133 -18.06 6.46 -23.36
CA VAL A 133 -19.34 6.59 -22.64
C VAL A 133 -19.13 6.51 -21.12
N LEU A 134 -18.30 5.59 -20.62
CA LEU A 134 -17.96 5.49 -19.20
C LEU A 134 -17.25 6.75 -18.68
N LEU A 135 -16.31 7.31 -19.43
CA LEU A 135 -15.64 8.55 -19.03
C LEU A 135 -16.59 9.74 -19.01
N LEU A 136 -17.50 9.85 -19.99
CA LEU A 136 -18.49 10.92 -20.05
C LEU A 136 -19.55 10.81 -18.95
N THR A 137 -20.01 9.61 -18.60
CA THR A 137 -20.95 9.43 -17.48
C THR A 137 -20.28 9.69 -16.13
N CYS A 138 -19.02 9.29 -15.95
CA CYS A 138 -18.26 9.58 -14.74
C CYS A 138 -18.03 11.10 -14.55
N ILE A 139 -17.76 11.84 -15.63
CA ILE A 139 -17.63 13.31 -15.56
C ILE A 139 -18.99 13.96 -15.25
N GLY A 140 -20.08 13.49 -15.86
CA GLY A 140 -21.44 14.00 -15.59
C GLY A 140 -21.88 13.79 -14.14
N ALA A 141 -21.61 12.61 -13.56
CA ALA A 141 -21.90 12.32 -12.15
C ALA A 141 -21.07 13.20 -11.19
N TYR A 142 -19.82 13.50 -11.56
CA TYR A 142 -18.96 14.38 -10.76
C TYR A 142 -19.44 15.84 -10.78
N VAL A 143 -19.89 16.35 -11.93
CA VAL A 143 -20.43 17.72 -12.03
C VAL A 143 -21.74 17.89 -11.24
N LEU A 144 -22.65 16.90 -11.30
CA LEU A 144 -23.88 16.92 -10.50
C LEU A 144 -23.61 16.84 -8.99
N TYR A 145 -22.57 16.11 -8.59
CA TYR A 145 -22.17 16.02 -7.18
C TYR A 145 -21.68 17.37 -6.63
N ILE A 146 -20.97 18.16 -7.44
CA ILE A 146 -20.47 19.48 -7.04
C ILE A 146 -21.62 20.51 -6.93
N ASP A 147 -22.65 20.43 -7.76
CA ASP A 147 -23.80 21.35 -7.76
C ASP A 147 -24.75 21.14 -6.55
N MET A 148 -24.74 19.93 -5.95
CA MET A 148 -25.52 19.61 -4.74
C MET A 148 -24.89 20.09 -3.42
N GLN A 149 -23.76 20.80 -3.47
CA GLN A 149 -23.04 21.33 -2.29
C GLN A 149 -23.06 22.87 -2.25
N GLU A 150 -24.22 23.49 -2.54
CA GLU A 150 -24.43 24.89 -2.14
C GLU A 150 -24.63 24.98 -0.61
N PRO A 151 -23.90 25.87 0.10
CA PRO A 151 -23.95 25.97 1.56
C PRO A 151 -25.22 26.69 2.05
N GLN A 152 -25.84 26.15 3.10
CA GLN A 152 -26.85 26.87 3.89
C GLN A 152 -26.17 28.03 4.64
N ASP A 153 -26.63 29.26 4.38
CA ASP A 153 -26.18 30.47 5.07
C ASP A 153 -26.58 30.41 6.57
N PRO A 154 -25.64 30.46 7.52
CA PRO A 154 -25.95 30.36 8.95
C PRO A 154 -26.31 31.69 9.62
N ASN A 155 -26.47 32.82 8.92
CA ASN A 155 -26.79 34.11 9.54
C ASN A 155 -28.17 34.66 9.14
N VAL A 156 -29.23 34.04 9.64
CA VAL A 156 -30.49 34.75 9.92
C VAL A 156 -30.44 35.22 11.37
N HIS A 157 -30.15 36.51 11.54
CA HIS A 157 -30.31 37.21 12.80
C HIS A 157 -31.80 37.22 13.20
N THR A 158 -32.06 36.73 14.41
CA THR A 158 -33.30 36.98 15.15
C THR A 158 -33.28 38.42 15.64
N GLU A 159 -34.18 39.26 15.15
CA GLU A 159 -34.63 40.45 15.88
C GLU A 159 -36.17 40.50 15.88
N LEU A 160 -36.68 40.86 17.06
CA LEU A 160 -38.06 40.89 17.49
C LEU A 160 -38.86 42.05 16.89
#